data_AF-A0A7Z0MMM3-F1
#
_entry.id   AF-A0A7Z0MMM3-F1
#
_cell.length_a   1.000
_cell.length_b   1.000
_cell.length_c   1.000
_cell.angle_alpha   90.00
_cell.angle_beta   90.00
_cell.angle_gamma   90.00
#
_symmetry.space_group_name_H-M   'P 1'
#
loop_
_entity.id
_entity.type
_entity.pdbx_description
1 polymer ?
#
loop_
_entity_poly.entity_id
_entity_poly.type
_entity_poly.pdbx_seq_one_letter_code
_entity_poly.pdbx_strand_id
1 'polypeptide(L)'
;MKHYSYNCKKMFSEDGWAITGDAGVFLDPFYSPGSDFIAMNNCFITELIVKQYAGEDIALQTAQYEKIFRTLFIAFGPVYEDQYAIMGNAKVMSIKVIWDFTLYWSGIALLFFRHKLTDLEFMQSAAIQLQQIYQINIQVQSFFRQWAEVDLSTDEMSDVFINYSHIGFVQQLNKNLHKELTDPELEQQLVQNIAFIKELANEIALEAVQLFPELKQHTPEIQDNRSNHLQDIFTQMGSRF
;
A
#
# COMPACT_ATOMS: atom_id res chain seq x y z
N MET A 1 10.75 -10.41 -17.54
CA MET A 1 10.55 -9.46 -18.67
C MET A 1 11.52 -8.30 -18.48
N LYS A 2 12.05 -7.69 -19.55
CA LYS A 2 12.85 -6.46 -19.47
C LYS A 2 12.03 -5.30 -20.02
N HIS A 3 12.16 -4.10 -19.44
CA HIS A 3 11.47 -2.86 -19.87
C HIS A 3 9.93 -2.92 -19.84
N TYR A 4 9.34 -3.68 -18.92
CA TYR A 4 7.88 -3.73 -18.77
C TYR A 4 7.31 -2.56 -17.98
N SER A 5 8.11 -1.94 -17.11
CA SER A 5 7.69 -0.79 -16.31
C SER A 5 7.85 0.49 -17.12
N TYR A 6 6.78 1.27 -17.28
CA TYR A 6 6.76 2.52 -18.03
C TYR A 6 5.70 3.49 -17.52
N ASN A 7 5.85 4.75 -17.92
CA ASN A 7 4.95 5.84 -17.61
C ASN A 7 4.69 6.68 -18.88
N CYS A 8 3.63 7.48 -18.89
CA CYS A 8 3.32 8.39 -19.99
C CYS A 8 3.38 9.87 -19.54
N LYS A 9 3.56 10.76 -20.53
CA LYS A 9 3.71 12.21 -20.28
C LYS A 9 2.42 12.92 -19.91
N LYS A 10 1.28 12.43 -20.39
CA LYS A 10 -0.06 13.00 -20.14
C LYS A 10 -1.09 11.87 -20.21
N MET A 11 -2.00 11.82 -19.25
CA MET A 11 -3.01 10.78 -19.10
C MET A 11 -4.39 11.31 -19.48
N PHE A 12 -4.72 12.55 -19.07
CA PHE A 12 -6.02 13.15 -19.30
C PHE A 12 -5.88 14.51 -19.99
N SER A 13 -6.77 14.83 -20.93
CA SER A 13 -6.80 16.13 -21.63
C SER A 13 -8.16 16.78 -21.58
N GLU A 14 -8.18 18.09 -21.38
CA GLU A 14 -9.37 18.93 -21.49
C GLU A 14 -9.96 18.96 -22.91
N ASP A 15 -9.16 18.59 -23.92
CA ASP A 15 -9.59 18.42 -25.32
C ASP A 15 -10.44 17.15 -25.55
N GLY A 16 -10.85 16.44 -24.50
CA GLY A 16 -11.77 15.29 -24.61
C GLY A 16 -11.12 13.95 -24.95
N TRP A 17 -9.82 13.77 -24.66
CA TRP A 17 -9.15 12.48 -24.76
C TRP A 17 -8.50 12.08 -23.43
N ALA A 18 -8.43 10.76 -23.19
CA ALA A 18 -7.80 10.17 -22.02
C ALA A 18 -7.16 8.81 -22.33
N ILE A 19 -6.22 8.38 -21.50
CA ILE A 19 -5.50 7.11 -21.61
C ILE A 19 -5.73 6.31 -20.33
N THR A 20 -5.93 4.99 -20.45
CA THR A 20 -6.11 4.07 -19.33
C THR A 20 -5.39 2.74 -19.58
N GLY A 21 -5.11 2.00 -18.51
CA GLY A 21 -4.42 0.71 -18.53
C GLY A 21 -3.02 0.77 -19.14
N ASP A 22 -2.64 -0.33 -19.80
CA ASP A 22 -1.32 -0.52 -20.41
C ASP A 22 -1.01 0.49 -21.53
N ALA A 23 -1.99 1.23 -22.04
CA ALA A 23 -1.71 2.33 -22.96
C ALA A 23 -1.04 3.54 -22.25
N GLY A 24 -1.15 3.63 -20.92
CA GLY A 24 -0.66 4.76 -20.12
C GLY A 24 0.52 4.40 -19.24
N VAL A 25 0.27 3.60 -18.20
CA VAL A 25 1.26 3.28 -17.18
C VAL A 25 1.24 1.80 -16.83
N PHE A 26 2.40 1.25 -16.53
CA PHE A 26 2.54 -0.11 -16.02
C PHE A 26 3.68 -0.13 -15.01
N LEU A 27 3.42 -0.68 -13.82
CA LEU A 27 4.40 -0.73 -12.74
C LEU A 27 5.09 -2.09 -12.66
N ASP A 28 4.37 -3.09 -12.14
CA ASP A 28 4.86 -4.45 -11.92
C ASP A 28 3.69 -5.45 -11.94
N PRO A 29 3.86 -6.69 -12.48
CA PRO A 29 2.79 -7.68 -12.48
C PRO A 29 2.56 -8.37 -11.12
N PHE A 30 3.50 -8.30 -10.18
CA PHE A 30 3.36 -8.89 -8.86
C PHE A 30 2.18 -8.24 -8.11
N TYR A 31 1.32 -9.05 -7.49
CA TYR A 31 0.00 -8.64 -6.94
C TYR A 31 -1.05 -8.15 -7.94
N SER A 32 -0.80 -8.19 -9.25
CA SER A 32 -1.76 -7.75 -10.28
C SER A 32 -2.31 -6.31 -10.12
N PRO A 33 -1.50 -5.29 -9.75
CA PRO A 33 -1.98 -3.93 -9.51
C PRO A 33 -2.51 -3.23 -10.78
N GLY A 34 -2.23 -3.77 -11.97
CA GLY A 34 -2.70 -3.20 -13.24
C GLY A 34 -4.23 -3.04 -13.30
N SER A 35 -4.99 -4.00 -12.77
CA SER A 35 -6.46 -3.93 -12.72
C SER A 35 -6.94 -2.77 -11.84
N ASP A 36 -6.25 -2.50 -10.73
CA ASP A 36 -6.58 -1.38 -9.85
C ASP A 36 -6.28 -0.05 -10.54
N PHE A 37 -5.15 0.07 -11.22
CA PHE A 37 -4.83 1.28 -11.99
C PHE A 37 -5.81 1.52 -13.15
N ILE A 38 -6.29 0.46 -13.80
CA ILE A 38 -7.37 0.56 -14.80
C ILE A 38 -8.66 1.06 -14.14
N ALA A 39 -9.04 0.48 -13.00
CA ALA A 39 -10.27 0.87 -12.29
C ALA A 39 -10.21 2.33 -11.83
N MET A 40 -9.11 2.75 -11.19
CA MET A 40 -8.89 4.13 -10.76
C MET A 40 -8.93 5.12 -11.93
N ASN A 41 -8.22 4.84 -13.02
CA ASN A 41 -8.27 5.68 -14.22
C ASN A 41 -9.70 5.79 -14.77
N ASN A 42 -10.42 4.68 -14.85
CA ASN A 42 -11.79 4.69 -15.36
C ASN A 42 -12.75 5.49 -14.46
N CYS A 43 -12.53 5.54 -13.15
CA CYS A 43 -13.27 6.46 -12.27
C CYS A 43 -13.05 7.92 -12.66
N PHE A 44 -11.79 8.35 -12.80
CA PHE A 44 -11.45 9.73 -13.20
C PHE A 44 -11.99 10.08 -14.59
N ILE A 45 -11.79 9.20 -15.57
CA ILE A 45 -12.22 9.41 -16.95
C ILE A 45 -13.74 9.53 -17.04
N THR A 46 -14.47 8.65 -16.34
CA THR A 46 -15.93 8.68 -16.34
C THR A 46 -16.46 9.98 -15.74
N GLU A 47 -15.88 10.44 -14.63
CA GLU A 47 -16.27 11.71 -13.99
C GLU A 47 -16.03 12.90 -14.93
N LEU A 48 -14.88 12.94 -15.62
CA LEU A 48 -14.58 13.99 -16.61
C LEU A 48 -15.59 13.98 -17.77
N ILE A 49 -15.94 12.79 -18.29
CA ILE A 49 -16.94 12.64 -19.36
C ILE A 49 -18.30 13.17 -18.89
N VAL A 50 -18.76 12.79 -17.70
CA VAL A 50 -20.05 13.22 -17.15
C VAL A 50 -20.10 14.74 -17.01
N LYS A 51 -19.06 15.34 -16.42
CA LYS A 51 -18.96 16.79 -16.24
C LYS A 51 -18.93 17.55 -17.56
N GLN A 52 -18.12 17.08 -18.51
CA GLN A 52 -18.05 17.69 -19.84
C GLN A 52 -19.40 17.61 -20.57
N TYR A 53 -20.10 16.48 -20.46
CA TYR A 53 -21.42 16.31 -21.07
C TYR A 53 -22.49 17.20 -20.41
N ALA A 54 -22.33 17.54 -19.13
CA ALA A 54 -23.17 18.51 -18.44
C ALA A 54 -22.85 19.98 -18.81
N GLY A 55 -21.82 20.22 -19.63
CA GLY A 55 -21.38 21.55 -20.04
C GLY A 55 -20.51 22.27 -19.00
N GLU A 56 -19.97 21.54 -18.02
CA GLU A 56 -19.00 22.09 -17.06
C GLU A 56 -17.62 22.27 -17.71
N ASP A 57 -16.87 23.27 -17.23
CA ASP A 57 -15.43 23.36 -17.50
C ASP A 57 -14.70 22.28 -16.68
N ILE A 58 -13.89 21.47 -17.37
CA ILE A 58 -13.17 20.33 -16.79
C ILE A 58 -11.65 20.56 -16.69
N ALA A 59 -11.12 21.72 -17.08
CA ALA A 59 -9.69 21.98 -17.15
C ALA A 59 -8.99 21.73 -15.79
N LEU A 60 -9.56 22.28 -14.72
CA LEU A 60 -9.03 22.15 -13.36
C LEU A 60 -9.09 20.70 -12.86
N GLN A 61 -10.24 20.04 -13.03
CA GLN A 61 -10.48 18.66 -12.59
C GLN A 61 -9.56 17.69 -13.34
N THR A 62 -9.36 17.91 -14.65
CA THR A 62 -8.42 17.12 -15.48
C THR A 62 -7.02 17.16 -14.89
N ALA A 63 -6.51 18.35 -14.58
CA ALA A 63 -5.18 18.52 -14.00
C ALA A 63 -5.07 17.92 -12.59
N GLN A 64 -6.11 18.07 -11.75
CA GLN A 64 -6.13 17.54 -10.39
C GLN A 64 -6.22 16.01 -10.38
N TYR A 65 -7.09 15.40 -11.18
CA TYR A 65 -7.19 13.95 -11.30
C TYR A 65 -5.92 13.33 -11.85
N GLU A 66 -5.26 13.94 -12.84
CA GLU A 66 -3.97 13.44 -13.32
C GLU A 66 -2.92 13.48 -12.21
N LYS A 67 -2.87 14.58 -11.43
CA LYS A 67 -1.94 14.69 -10.29
C LYS A 67 -2.22 13.65 -9.20
N ILE A 68 -3.49 13.42 -8.86
CA ILE A 68 -3.89 12.41 -7.88
C ILE A 68 -3.47 11.02 -8.37
N PHE A 69 -3.84 10.65 -9.59
CA PHE A 69 -3.48 9.35 -10.15
C PHE A 69 -1.97 9.13 -10.18
N ARG A 70 -1.19 10.12 -10.64
CA ARG A 70 0.29 10.02 -10.66
C ARG A 70 0.88 9.84 -9.26
N THR A 71 0.34 10.56 -8.28
CA THR A 71 0.78 10.43 -6.88
C THR A 71 0.52 9.03 -6.36
N LEU A 72 -0.68 8.49 -6.61
CA LEU A 72 -1.05 7.13 -6.24
C LEU A 72 -0.17 6.09 -6.95
N PHE A 73 0.04 6.22 -8.26
CA PHE A 73 0.90 5.32 -9.03
C PHE A 73 2.33 5.27 -8.47
N ILE A 74 2.93 6.42 -8.19
CA ILE A 74 4.26 6.51 -7.57
C ILE A 74 4.27 5.90 -6.17
N ALA A 75 3.20 6.10 -5.40
CA ALA A 75 3.12 5.58 -4.03
C ALA A 75 3.14 4.04 -3.94
N PHE A 76 2.82 3.33 -5.02
CA PHE A 76 2.96 1.88 -5.11
C PHE A 76 4.39 1.42 -5.42
N GLY A 77 5.27 2.30 -5.92
CA GLY A 77 6.65 1.97 -6.29
C GLY A 77 7.44 1.20 -5.22
N PRO A 78 7.45 1.64 -3.94
CA PRO A 78 8.20 0.97 -2.88
C PRO A 78 7.85 -0.50 -2.64
N VAL A 79 6.65 -0.95 -3.05
CA VAL A 79 6.21 -2.35 -2.93
C VAL A 79 7.00 -3.28 -3.84
N TYR A 80 7.59 -2.75 -4.92
CA TYR A 80 8.24 -3.52 -5.99
C TYR A 80 9.71 -3.14 -6.19
N GLU A 81 10.06 -1.87 -6.01
CA GLU A 81 11.42 -1.35 -6.27
C GLU A 81 12.46 -1.99 -5.34
N ASP A 82 13.42 -2.68 -5.95
CA ASP A 82 14.48 -3.47 -5.29
C ASP A 82 13.96 -4.54 -4.31
N GLN A 83 12.71 -4.98 -4.44
CA GLN A 83 12.09 -5.92 -3.51
C GLN A 83 12.25 -7.40 -3.91
N TYR A 84 12.57 -7.70 -5.16
CA TYR A 84 12.58 -9.08 -5.66
C TYR A 84 13.58 -10.01 -4.95
N ALA A 85 14.69 -9.47 -4.43
CA ALA A 85 15.65 -10.26 -3.65
C ALA A 85 15.04 -10.83 -2.36
N ILE A 86 14.09 -10.11 -1.73
CA ILE A 86 13.39 -10.57 -0.52
C ILE A 86 12.56 -11.81 -0.80
N MET A 87 12.11 -12.06 -2.04
CA MET A 87 11.34 -13.27 -2.36
C MET A 87 12.13 -14.56 -2.09
N GLY A 88 13.46 -14.50 -2.04
CA GLY A 88 14.31 -15.62 -1.62
C GLY A 88 14.36 -15.85 -0.11
N ASN A 89 13.84 -14.92 0.71
CA ASN A 89 13.75 -15.02 2.15
C ASN A 89 12.30 -15.27 2.59
N ALA A 90 11.96 -16.53 2.92
CA ALA A 90 10.59 -16.92 3.25
C ALA A 90 10.00 -16.15 4.43
N LYS A 91 10.79 -15.89 5.48
CA LYS A 91 10.35 -15.16 6.68
C LYS A 91 10.01 -13.72 6.35
N VAL A 92 10.98 -13.01 5.79
CA VAL A 92 10.85 -11.57 5.49
C VAL A 92 9.77 -11.35 4.43
N MET A 93 9.70 -12.21 3.41
CA MET A 93 8.66 -12.14 2.39
C MET A 93 7.26 -12.37 2.97
N SER A 94 7.10 -13.34 3.89
CA SER A 94 5.80 -13.61 4.52
C SER A 94 5.32 -12.41 5.35
N ILE A 95 6.21 -11.79 6.12
CA ILE A 95 5.87 -10.58 6.88
C ILE A 95 5.59 -9.40 5.95
N LYS A 96 6.37 -9.24 4.88
CA LYS A 96 6.14 -8.21 3.85
C LYS A 96 4.75 -8.35 3.21
N VAL A 97 4.30 -9.56 2.89
CA VAL A 97 2.95 -9.78 2.32
C VAL A 97 1.86 -9.31 3.29
N ILE A 98 2.00 -9.60 4.59
CA ILE A 98 1.05 -9.17 5.62
C ILE A 98 1.05 -7.63 5.75
N TRP A 99 2.23 -7.02 5.71
CA TRP A 99 2.40 -5.57 5.66
C TRP A 99 1.73 -4.94 4.44
N ASP A 100 1.96 -5.50 3.24
CA ASP A 100 1.41 -4.99 1.99
C ASP A 100 -0.13 -5.06 2.00
N PHE A 101 -0.74 -6.15 2.50
CA PHE A 101 -2.19 -6.22 2.70
C PHE A 101 -2.71 -5.17 3.68
N THR A 102 -1.96 -4.94 4.77
CA THR A 102 -2.32 -3.94 5.78
C THR A 102 -2.41 -2.57 5.15
N LEU A 103 -1.40 -2.15 4.40
CA LEU A 103 -1.39 -0.85 3.73
C LEU A 103 -2.47 -0.71 2.66
N TYR A 104 -2.63 -1.74 1.83
CA TYR A 104 -3.58 -1.73 0.73
C TYR A 104 -5.01 -1.53 1.22
N TRP A 105 -5.44 -2.32 2.22
CA TRP A 105 -6.80 -2.22 2.79
C TRP A 105 -7.00 -1.07 3.78
N SER A 106 -5.91 -0.54 4.36
CA SER A 106 -5.98 0.61 5.26
C SER A 106 -5.98 1.97 4.54
N GLY A 107 -5.56 2.00 3.28
CA GLY A 107 -5.41 3.23 2.50
C GLY A 107 -6.25 3.20 1.24
N ILE A 108 -5.62 2.92 0.11
CA ILE A 108 -6.20 3.16 -1.22
C ILE A 108 -7.44 2.31 -1.51
N ALA A 109 -7.47 1.03 -1.11
CA ALA A 109 -8.64 0.20 -1.33
C ALA A 109 -9.85 0.73 -0.54
N LEU A 110 -9.63 1.21 0.69
CA LEU A 110 -10.68 1.84 1.50
C LEU A 110 -11.25 3.08 0.79
N LEU A 111 -10.40 3.96 0.26
CA LEU A 111 -10.85 5.14 -0.48
C LEU A 111 -11.60 4.79 -1.77
N PHE A 112 -11.16 3.76 -2.48
CA PHE A 112 -11.83 3.28 -3.68
C PHE A 112 -13.24 2.76 -3.37
N PHE A 113 -13.39 1.91 -2.34
CA PHE A 113 -14.68 1.35 -1.93
C PHE A 113 -15.65 2.41 -1.38
N ARG A 114 -15.13 3.55 -0.93
CA ARG A 114 -15.93 4.71 -0.48
C ARG A 114 -16.12 5.78 -1.55
N HIS A 115 -15.78 5.48 -2.81
CA HIS A 115 -15.96 6.36 -3.95
C HIS A 115 -15.28 7.73 -3.78
N LYS A 116 -14.17 7.79 -3.04
CA LYS A 116 -13.51 9.07 -2.69
C LYS A 116 -12.48 9.56 -3.68
N LEU A 117 -12.08 8.75 -4.66
CA LEU A 117 -11.02 9.16 -5.59
C LEU A 117 -11.36 10.41 -6.40
N THR A 118 -12.62 10.56 -6.82
CA THR A 118 -13.08 11.73 -7.60
C THR A 118 -13.57 12.89 -6.71
N ASP A 119 -13.64 12.67 -5.40
CA ASP A 119 -13.99 13.67 -4.40
C ASP A 119 -12.74 14.48 -4.00
N LEU A 120 -12.54 15.60 -4.70
CA LEU A 120 -11.35 16.43 -4.54
C LEU A 120 -11.23 17.07 -3.16
N GLU A 121 -12.35 17.41 -2.54
CA GLU A 121 -12.39 18.01 -1.20
C GLU A 121 -11.94 16.99 -0.16
N PHE A 122 -12.50 15.79 -0.20
CA PHE A 122 -12.08 14.70 0.69
C PHE A 122 -10.61 14.29 0.44
N MET A 123 -10.20 14.15 -0.82
CA MET A 123 -8.80 13.81 -1.12
C MET A 123 -7.81 14.87 -0.60
N GLN A 124 -8.23 16.13 -0.58
CA GLN A 124 -7.45 17.21 0.03
C GLN A 124 -7.42 17.11 1.55
N SER A 125 -8.54 16.80 2.21
CA SER A 125 -8.58 16.65 3.68
C SER A 125 -7.78 15.45 4.17
N ALA A 126 -7.75 14.36 3.40
CA ALA A 126 -7.01 13.14 3.69
C ALA A 126 -5.52 13.18 3.28
N ALA A 127 -5.04 14.24 2.62
CA ALA A 127 -3.72 14.28 2.01
C ALA A 127 -2.56 14.06 3.01
N ILE A 128 -2.67 14.64 4.22
CA ILE A 128 -1.65 14.52 5.27
C ILE A 128 -1.57 13.07 5.76
N GLN A 129 -2.73 12.45 5.98
CA GLN A 129 -2.88 11.08 6.44
C GLN A 129 -2.25 10.12 5.42
N LEU A 130 -2.59 10.27 4.14
CA LEU A 130 -2.03 9.46 3.05
C LEU A 130 -0.51 9.64 2.92
N GLN A 131 -0.01 10.87 3.08
CA GLN A 131 1.42 11.14 3.07
C GLN A 131 2.14 10.40 4.22
N GLN A 132 1.56 10.38 5.42
CA GLN A 132 2.14 9.65 6.56
C GLN A 132 2.20 8.14 6.30
N ILE A 133 1.12 7.55 5.76
CA ILE A 133 1.10 6.13 5.38
C ILE A 133 2.23 5.84 4.38
N TYR A 134 2.39 6.69 3.36
CA TYR A 134 3.44 6.54 2.36
C TYR A 134 4.85 6.62 2.95
N GLN A 135 5.12 7.57 3.86
CA GLN A 135 6.43 7.70 4.51
C GLN A 135 6.78 6.46 5.34
N ILE A 136 5.84 5.94 6.12
CA ILE A 136 6.05 4.72 6.90
C ILE A 136 6.30 3.53 5.97
N ASN A 137 5.55 3.43 4.88
CA ASN A 137 5.75 2.36 3.89
C ASN A 137 7.18 2.38 3.34
N ILE A 138 7.71 3.53 2.91
CA ILE A 138 9.08 3.62 2.39
C ILE A 138 10.09 3.07 3.42
N GLN A 139 9.95 3.47 4.68
CA GLN A 139 10.88 3.05 5.73
C GLN A 139 10.81 1.54 5.98
N VAL A 140 9.60 0.98 6.10
CA VAL A 140 9.40 -0.46 6.35
C VAL A 140 9.83 -1.30 5.14
N GLN A 141 9.53 -0.87 3.91
CA GLN A 141 9.99 -1.54 2.69
C GLN A 141 11.52 -1.53 2.59
N SER A 142 12.17 -0.45 3.03
CA SER A 142 13.64 -0.41 3.12
C SER A 142 14.17 -1.33 4.22
N PHE A 143 13.49 -1.37 5.37
CA PHE A 143 13.86 -2.26 6.47
C PHE A 143 13.79 -3.73 6.06
N PHE A 144 12.77 -4.15 5.31
CA PHE A 144 12.69 -5.52 4.79
C PHE A 144 13.87 -5.91 3.92
N ARG A 145 14.38 -5.00 3.08
CA ARG A 145 15.58 -5.29 2.27
C ARG A 145 16.79 -5.56 3.17
N GLN A 146 17.01 -4.71 4.16
CA GLN A 146 18.12 -4.86 5.11
C GLN A 146 17.97 -6.14 5.96
N TRP A 147 16.75 -6.46 6.39
CA TRP A 147 16.50 -7.67 7.14
C TRP A 147 16.77 -8.93 6.30
N ALA A 148 16.33 -8.96 5.03
CA ALA A 148 16.58 -10.10 4.15
C ALA A 148 18.06 -10.32 3.81
N GLU A 149 18.91 -9.30 3.91
CA GLU A 149 20.36 -9.41 3.73
C GLU A 149 21.06 -10.07 4.94
N VAL A 150 20.51 -9.87 6.14
CA VAL A 150 21.09 -10.37 7.41
C VAL A 150 20.53 -11.75 7.78
N ASP A 151 19.24 -11.97 7.59
CA ASP A 151 18.57 -13.22 7.94
C ASP A 151 18.77 -14.28 6.84
N LEU A 152 19.67 -15.23 7.09
CA LEU A 152 19.96 -16.34 6.18
C LEU A 152 19.16 -17.61 6.49
N SER A 153 18.16 -17.55 7.39
CA SER A 153 17.42 -18.75 7.85
C SER A 153 16.39 -19.30 6.86
N THR A 154 16.42 -18.87 5.59
CA THR A 154 15.37 -19.17 4.60
C THR A 154 15.28 -20.65 4.21
N ASP A 155 16.42 -21.36 4.20
CA ASP A 155 16.49 -22.79 3.82
C ASP A 155 15.77 -23.71 4.83
N GLU A 156 15.53 -23.25 6.06
CA GLU A 156 14.93 -24.03 7.14
C GLU A 156 13.39 -23.96 7.17
N MET A 157 12.78 -23.19 6.26
CA MET A 157 11.37 -22.79 6.34
C MET A 157 10.45 -23.41 5.26
N SER A 158 10.91 -24.43 4.54
CA SER A 158 10.13 -25.05 3.45
C SER A 158 8.80 -25.67 3.88
N ASP A 159 8.68 -26.05 5.15
CA ASP A 159 7.52 -26.77 5.70
C ASP A 159 6.53 -25.85 6.44
N VAL A 160 6.80 -24.54 6.47
CA VAL A 160 5.96 -23.55 7.16
C VAL A 160 4.97 -22.93 6.18
N PHE A 161 3.68 -23.08 6.48
CA PHE A 161 2.60 -22.43 5.73
C PHE A 161 1.88 -21.40 6.60
N ILE A 162 1.91 -20.14 6.19
CA ILE A 162 1.18 -19.04 6.84
C ILE A 162 -0.11 -18.79 6.08
N ASN A 163 -1.24 -19.09 6.72
CA ASN A 163 -2.54 -18.71 6.20
C ASN A 163 -2.90 -17.29 6.67
N TYR A 164 -2.52 -16.28 5.89
CA TYR A 164 -2.82 -14.88 6.20
C TYR A 164 -4.32 -14.59 6.34
N SER A 165 -5.20 -15.40 5.72
CA SER A 165 -6.65 -15.21 5.84
C SER A 165 -7.18 -15.49 7.25
N HIS A 166 -6.41 -16.15 8.13
CA HIS A 166 -6.77 -16.40 9.53
C HIS A 166 -6.25 -15.31 10.48
N ILE A 167 -5.48 -14.35 9.99
CA ILE A 167 -4.99 -13.24 10.81
C ILE A 167 -6.16 -12.28 11.08
N GLY A 168 -6.52 -12.12 12.36
CA GLY A 168 -7.75 -11.42 12.75
C GLY A 168 -7.83 -9.96 12.27
N PHE A 169 -6.73 -9.20 12.37
CA PHE A 169 -6.71 -7.81 11.90
C PHE A 169 -6.78 -7.71 10.36
N VAL A 170 -6.16 -8.64 9.64
CA VAL A 170 -6.22 -8.72 8.17
C VAL A 170 -7.67 -8.93 7.72
N GLN A 171 -8.38 -9.87 8.35
CA GLN A 171 -9.83 -10.04 8.12
C GLN A 171 -10.63 -8.78 8.46
N GLN A 172 -10.31 -8.10 9.56
CA GLN A 172 -11.02 -6.91 9.98
C GLN A 172 -10.85 -5.75 8.99
N LEU A 173 -9.63 -5.54 8.49
CA LEU A 173 -9.34 -4.54 7.46
C LEU A 173 -10.13 -4.81 6.18
N ASN A 174 -10.14 -6.07 5.71
CA ASN A 174 -10.94 -6.44 4.56
C ASN A 174 -12.45 -6.21 4.78
N LYS A 175 -12.99 -6.61 5.94
CA LYS A 175 -14.40 -6.35 6.30
C LYS A 175 -14.71 -4.87 6.37
N ASN A 176 -13.78 -4.03 6.82
CA ASN A 176 -13.97 -2.59 6.92
C ASN A 176 -14.21 -1.93 5.55
N LEU A 177 -13.70 -2.51 4.45
CA LEU A 177 -13.95 -2.02 3.09
C LEU A 177 -15.45 -1.98 2.73
N HIS A 178 -16.28 -2.77 3.39
CA HIS A 178 -17.73 -2.83 3.14
C HIS A 178 -18.57 -2.04 4.15
N LYS A 179 -17.96 -1.36 5.13
CA LYS A 179 -18.69 -0.53 6.09
C LYS A 179 -19.05 0.82 5.51
N GLU A 180 -20.33 1.13 5.40
CA GLU A 180 -20.77 2.49 5.07
C GLU A 180 -20.30 3.45 6.17
N LEU A 181 -19.60 4.51 5.77
CA LEU A 181 -19.04 5.53 6.64
C LEU A 181 -19.36 6.89 6.04
N THR A 182 -19.76 7.83 6.89
CA THR A 182 -19.76 9.26 6.55
C THR A 182 -18.33 9.77 6.42
N ASP A 183 -18.14 10.93 5.79
CA ASP A 183 -16.81 11.51 5.58
C ASP A 183 -16.03 11.72 6.89
N PRO A 184 -16.64 12.26 7.98
CA PRO A 184 -15.93 12.36 9.26
C PRO A 184 -15.56 11.00 9.86
N GLU A 185 -16.42 9.98 9.71
CA GLU A 185 -16.12 8.62 10.18
C GLU A 185 -15.00 7.98 9.36
N LEU A 186 -14.94 8.25 8.05
CA LEU A 186 -13.88 7.77 7.18
C LEU A 186 -12.54 8.46 7.47
N GLU A 187 -12.54 9.77 7.72
CA GLU A 187 -11.35 10.49 8.19
C GLU A 187 -10.85 9.92 9.52
N GLN A 188 -11.76 9.66 10.45
CA GLN A 188 -11.42 9.00 11.72
C GLN A 188 -10.86 7.59 11.50
N GLN A 189 -11.43 6.82 10.56
CA GLN A 189 -10.92 5.49 10.20
C GLN A 189 -9.51 5.57 9.63
N LEU A 190 -9.17 6.57 8.80
CA LEU A 190 -7.81 6.79 8.31
C LEU A 190 -6.83 7.09 9.45
N VAL A 191 -7.23 7.89 10.44
CA VAL A 191 -6.42 8.17 11.63
C VAL A 191 -6.16 6.89 12.43
N GLN A 192 -7.19 6.07 12.65
CA GLN A 192 -7.05 4.78 13.33
C GLN A 192 -6.14 3.82 12.55
N ASN A 193 -6.28 3.78 11.23
CA ASN A 193 -5.45 2.97 10.35
C ASN A 193 -3.97 3.38 10.43
N ILE A 194 -3.66 4.69 10.46
CA ILE A 194 -2.29 5.17 10.62
C ILE A 194 -1.70 4.75 11.97
N ALA A 195 -2.48 4.85 13.05
CA ALA A 195 -2.03 4.39 14.37
C ALA A 195 -1.68 2.89 14.32
N PHE A 196 -2.55 2.07 13.75
CA PHE A 196 -2.32 0.64 13.59
C PHE A 196 -1.11 0.32 12.70
N ILE A 197 -0.93 1.04 11.59
CA ILE A 197 0.23 0.90 10.70
C ILE A 197 1.54 1.17 11.47
N LYS A 198 1.56 2.19 12.33
CA LYS A 198 2.73 2.51 13.17
C LYS A 198 2.99 1.42 14.21
N GLU A 199 1.95 0.92 14.87
CA GLU A 199 2.06 -0.20 15.83
C GLU A 199 2.64 -1.44 15.15
N LEU A 200 2.10 -1.83 14.00
CA LEU A 200 2.57 -2.99 13.24
C LEU A 200 4.02 -2.81 12.76
N ALA A 201 4.40 -1.61 12.30
CA ALA A 201 5.77 -1.31 11.90
C ALA A 201 6.76 -1.47 13.07
N ASN A 202 6.38 -1.00 14.25
CA ASN A 202 7.18 -1.13 15.47
C ASN A 202 7.34 -2.59 15.87
N GLU A 203 6.26 -3.36 15.87
CA GLU A 203 6.29 -4.79 16.19
C GLU A 203 7.23 -5.57 15.27
N ILE A 204 7.11 -5.36 13.95
CA ILE A 204 7.98 -5.98 12.95
C ILE A 204 9.45 -5.62 13.20
N ALA A 205 9.74 -4.34 13.45
CA ALA A 205 11.11 -3.88 13.67
C ALA A 205 11.70 -4.44 14.97
N LEU A 206 10.93 -4.47 16.07
CA LEU A 206 11.38 -4.97 17.36
C LEU A 206 11.67 -6.47 17.33
N GLU A 207 10.81 -7.27 16.69
CA GLU A 207 10.99 -8.71 16.53
C GLU A 207 12.26 -9.03 15.71
N ALA A 208 12.45 -8.33 14.59
CA ALA A 208 13.65 -8.48 13.78
C ALA A 208 14.93 -8.06 14.54
N VAL A 209 14.90 -6.95 15.27
CA VAL A 209 16.06 -6.46 16.06
C VAL A 209 16.38 -7.38 17.25
N GLN A 210 15.38 -8.02 17.85
CA GLN A 210 15.59 -8.99 18.93
C GLN A 210 16.44 -10.18 18.46
N LEU A 211 16.22 -10.64 17.23
CA LEU A 211 16.99 -11.73 16.63
C LEU A 211 18.29 -11.25 15.98
N PHE A 212 18.28 -10.05 15.39
CA PHE A 212 19.39 -9.47 14.63
C PHE A 212 19.68 -8.03 15.11
N PRO A 213 20.47 -7.85 16.19
CA PRO A 213 20.70 -6.54 16.79
C PRO A 213 21.31 -5.49 15.86
N GLU A 214 22.06 -5.88 14.82
CA GLU A 214 22.59 -4.95 13.81
C GLU A 214 21.51 -4.19 13.04
N LEU A 215 20.29 -4.73 12.93
CA LEU A 215 19.18 -4.07 12.21
C LEU A 215 18.70 -2.80 12.89
N LYS A 216 19.10 -2.55 14.15
CA LYS A 216 18.69 -1.36 14.92
C LYS A 216 19.00 -0.03 14.22
N GLN A 217 20.06 0.02 13.40
CA GLN A 217 20.41 1.25 12.66
C GLN A 217 19.49 1.54 11.46
N HIS A 218 18.71 0.54 11.03
CA HIS A 218 17.82 0.62 9.87
C HIS A 218 16.34 0.70 10.24
N THR A 219 16.01 0.67 11.54
CA THR A 219 14.62 0.65 11.98
C THR A 219 13.90 1.93 11.57
N PRO A 220 12.61 1.85 11.18
CA PRO A 220 11.76 3.03 11.07
C PRO A 220 11.70 3.79 12.40
N GLU A 221 11.17 5.01 12.43
CA GLU A 221 11.00 5.74 13.70
C GLU A 221 10.11 4.95 14.67
N ILE A 222 10.72 4.34 15.69
CA ILE A 222 10.03 3.45 16.63
C ILE A 222 9.34 4.26 17.72
N GLN A 223 8.07 3.95 17.98
CA GLN A 223 7.40 4.35 19.22
C GLN A 223 7.61 3.28 20.30
N ASP A 224 7.80 3.69 21.55
CA ASP A 224 8.03 2.79 22.69
C ASP A 224 6.72 2.11 23.16
N ASN A 225 6.02 1.46 22.23
CA ASN A 225 4.80 0.70 22.44
C ASN A 225 4.96 -0.69 21.82
N ARG A 226 4.66 -1.74 22.59
CA ARG A 226 4.72 -3.13 22.13
C ARG A 226 3.31 -3.63 21.81
N SER A 227 3.12 -4.11 20.60
CA SER A 227 1.95 -4.89 20.19
C SER A 227 2.35 -6.33 19.88
N ASN A 228 1.36 -7.22 19.81
CA ASN A 228 1.54 -8.67 19.60
C ASN A 228 0.62 -9.18 18.48
N HIS A 229 0.35 -8.38 17.45
CA HIS A 229 -0.54 -8.73 16.34
C HIS A 229 -0.01 -9.86 15.46
N LEU A 230 1.30 -10.06 15.44
CA LEU A 230 2.04 -11.04 14.65
C LEU A 230 2.75 -12.09 15.52
N GLN A 231 2.55 -12.09 16.84
CA GLN A 231 3.22 -13.03 17.76
C GLN A 231 3.07 -14.50 17.33
N ASP A 232 1.86 -14.92 16.94
CA ASP A 232 1.60 -16.29 16.49
C ASP A 232 2.34 -16.60 15.19
N ILE A 233 2.44 -15.61 14.30
CA ILE A 233 3.14 -15.71 13.02
C ILE A 233 4.64 -15.87 13.25
N PHE A 234 5.24 -15.03 14.11
CA PHE A 234 6.65 -15.16 14.49
C PHE A 234 6.94 -16.47 15.22
N THR A 235 6.04 -16.90 16.09
CA THR A 235 6.17 -18.19 16.80
C THR A 235 6.16 -19.37 15.83
N GLN A 236 5.27 -19.34 14.83
CA GLN A 236 5.19 -20.36 13.79
C GLN A 236 6.43 -20.37 12.89
N MET A 237 7.02 -19.20 12.63
CA MET A 237 8.25 -19.05 11.86
C MET A 237 9.54 -19.29 12.67
N GLY A 238 9.46 -19.44 14.00
CA GLY A 238 10.59 -19.25 14.90
C GLY A 238 10.58 -20.06 16.20
N SER A 239 9.99 -21.26 16.23
CA SER A 239 10.16 -22.21 17.35
C SER A 239 10.85 -23.50 16.90
N ARG A 240 12.12 -23.39 16.49
CA ARG A 240 13.11 -24.49 16.54
C ARG A 240 14.50 -23.92 16.85
N PHE A 241 14.72 -23.61 18.13
CA PHE A 241 16.06 -23.67 18.71
C PHE A 241 16.23 -25.05 19.35
#